data_AF-A0A921LMU8-F1
#
_entry.id   AF-A0A921LMU8-F1
#
_cell.length_a   1.000
_cell.length_b   1.000
_cell.length_c   1.000
_cell.angle_alpha   90.00
_cell.angle_beta   90.00
_cell.angle_gamma   90.00
#
_symmetry.space_group_name_H-M   'P 1'
#
loop_
_entity.id
_entity.type
_entity.pdbx_description
1 polymer ?
#
loop_
_entity_poly.entity_id
_entity_poly.type
_entity_poly.pdbx_seq_one_letter_code
_entity_poly.pdbx_strand_id
1 'polypeptide(L)' 'MSQEIVKAQHYVPVFYLNNFVDSSGKLHVYDRVAGKVFTCLPKNICKSNLLYETPWEHTKADLGK' A
#
# COMPACT_ATOMS: atom_id res chain seq x y z
N MET A 1 -1.31 -7.63 -28.15
CA MET A 1 -1.75 -7.87 -26.77
C MET A 1 -1.42 -6.61 -25.97
N SER A 2 -2.37 -5.71 -25.76
CA SER A 2 -2.19 -4.60 -24.82
C SER A 2 -1.99 -5.18 -23.42
N GLN A 3 -0.86 -4.88 -22.78
CA GLN A 3 -0.66 -5.24 -21.38
C GLN A 3 -1.74 -4.52 -20.54
N GLU A 4 -2.72 -5.27 -20.05
CA GLU A 4 -3.64 -4.74 -19.03
C GLU A 4 -2.83 -4.45 -17.77
N ILE A 5 -2.62 -3.17 -17.49
CA ILE A 5 -1.99 -2.73 -16.25
C ILE A 5 -2.98 -3.04 -15.13
N VAL A 6 -2.68 -4.05 -14.32
CA VAL A 6 -3.44 -4.36 -13.11
C VAL A 6 -3.31 -3.16 -12.16
N LYS A 7 -4.32 -2.29 -12.14
CA LYS A 7 -4.41 -1.19 -11.18
C LYS A 7 -4.60 -1.80 -9.79
N ALA A 8 -3.54 -1.74 -8.96
CA ALA A 8 -3.41 -2.26 -7.59
C ALA A 8 -2.63 -3.57 -7.41
N GLN A 9 -1.42 -3.65 -7.98
CA GLN A 9 -0.48 -4.75 -7.73
C GLN A 9 0.16 -4.75 -6.33
N HIS A 10 0.01 -3.66 -5.56
CA HIS A 10 0.60 -3.52 -4.23
C HIS A 10 -0.47 -3.56 -3.16
N TYR A 11 -0.49 -4.65 -2.39
CA TYR A 11 -1.29 -4.76 -1.19
C TYR A 11 -0.52 -4.20 0.00
N VAL A 12 -1.12 -3.24 0.69
CA VAL A 12 -0.71 -2.82 2.03
C VAL A 12 -1.95 -2.87 2.91
N PRO A 13 -1.92 -3.56 4.06
CA PRO A 13 -3.04 -3.53 4.98
C PRO A 13 -3.40 -2.10 5.37
N VAL A 14 -4.70 -1.77 5.34
CA VAL A 14 -5.19 -0.43 5.67
C VAL A 14 -4.77 -0.02 7.08
N PHE A 15 -4.73 -0.96 8.03
CA PHE A 15 -4.32 -0.67 9.41
C PHE A 15 -2.86 -0.19 9.51
N TYR A 16 -1.97 -0.61 8.59
CA TYR A 16 -0.59 -0.13 8.58
C TYR A 16 -0.53 1.36 8.22
N LEU A 17 -1.34 1.75 7.22
CA LEU A 17 -1.42 3.13 6.73
C LEU A 17 -2.08 4.08 7.73
N ASN A 18 -2.87 3.59 8.68
CA ASN A 18 -3.44 4.41 9.75
C ASN A 18 -2.36 5.08 10.63
N ASN A 19 -1.13 4.57 10.64
CA ASN A 19 -0.01 5.21 11.35
C ASN A 19 0.63 6.38 10.58
N PHE A 20 0.23 6.60 9.32
CA PHE A 20 0.82 7.59 8.40
C PHE A 20 -0.17 8.68 7.99
N VAL A 21 -1.37 8.69 8.58
CA VAL A 21 -2.39 9.71 8.28
C VAL A 21 -2.12 11.00 9.05
N ASP A 22 -2.55 12.12 8.48
CA ASP A 22 -2.58 13.40 9.17
C ASP A 22 -3.67 13.46 10.26
N SER A 23 -3.78 14.60 10.94
CA SER A 23 -4.81 14.84 11.97
C SER A 23 -6.25 14.75 11.46
N SER A 24 -6.47 14.77 10.14
CA SER A 24 -7.77 14.58 9.49
C SER A 24 -8.00 13.14 9.02
N GLY A 25 -7.06 12.22 9.26
CA GLY A 25 -7.14 10.82 8.84
C GLY A 25 -6.81 10.60 7.36
N LYS A 26 -6.11 11.54 6.70
CA LYS A 26 -5.77 11.44 5.27
C LYS A 26 -4.28 11.20 5.06
N LEU A 27 -3.97 10.48 3.98
CA LEU A 27 -2.63 10.31 3.46
C LEU A 27 -2.30 11.43 2.49
N HIS A 28 -1.05 11.90 2.54
CA HIS A 28 -0.45 12.79 1.56
C HIS A 28 0.39 11.95 0.60
N VAL A 29 0.01 11.91 -0.67
CA VAL A 29 0.56 10.97 -1.64
C VAL A 29 1.17 11.73 -2.81
N TYR A 30 2.39 11.33 -3.18
CA TYR A 30 3.05 11.81 -4.40
C TYR A 30 3.00 10.74 -5.49
N ASP A 31 2.27 11.03 -6.56
CA ASP A 31 2.24 10.21 -7.78
C ASP A 31 3.45 10.58 -8.65
N ARG A 32 4.45 9.70 -8.68
CA ARG A 32 5.68 9.89 -9.47
C ARG A 32 5.44 9.84 -10.98
N VAL A 33 4.43 9.11 -11.44
CA VAL A 33 4.14 8.94 -12.87
C VAL A 33 3.42 10.18 -13.40
N ALA A 34 2.47 10.70 -12.62
CA ALA A 34 1.74 11.91 -12.97
C ALA A 34 2.41 13.20 -12.47
N GLY A 35 3.49 13.11 -11.68
CA GLY A 35 4.22 14.26 -11.13
C GLY A 35 3.38 15.15 -10.22
N LYS A 36 2.41 14.58 -9.49
CA LYS A 36 1.42 15.36 -8.72
C LYS A 36 1.27 14.89 -7.29
N VAL A 37 0.87 15.81 -6.42
CA VAL A 37 0.53 15.53 -5.01
C VAL A 37 -0.99 15.54 -4.86
N PHE A 38 -1.52 14.62 -4.05
CA PHE A 38 -2.93 14.60 -3.69
C PHE A 38 -3.12 14.04 -2.27
N THR A 39 -4.33 14.24 -1.72
CA THR A 39 -4.72 13.65 -0.44
C THR A 39 -5.85 12.63 -0.63
N CYS A 40 -5.82 11.56 0.15
CA CYS A 40 -6.86 10.53 0.11
C CYS A 40 -6.99 9.77 1.42
N LEU A 41 -8.13 9.09 1.62
CA LEU A 41 -8.26 8.14 2.73
C LEU A 41 -7.45 6.86 2.43
N PRO A 42 -6.86 6.19 3.43
CA PRO A 42 -6.14 4.93 3.25
C PRO A 42 -6.88 3.87 2.40
N LYS A 43 -8.20 3.74 2.60
CA LYS A 43 -9.05 2.81 1.84
C LYS A 43 -9.16 3.10 0.34
N ASN A 44 -8.80 4.31 -0.09
CA ASN A 44 -8.91 4.74 -1.48
C ASN A 44 -7.64 4.45 -2.30
N ILE A 45 -6.51 4.13 -1.65
CA ILE A 45 -5.25 3.83 -2.34
C ILE A 45 -4.87 2.35 -2.28
N CYS A 46 -5.28 1.62 -1.24
CA CYS A 46 -5.05 0.19 -1.10
C CYS A 46 -6.35 -0.61 -1.25
N LYS A 47 -6.31 -1.69 -2.04
CA LYS A 47 -7.43 -2.61 -2.24
C LYS A 47 -7.22 -3.82 -1.34
N SER A 48 -8.23 -4.15 -0.53
CA SER A 48 -8.20 -5.14 0.56
C SER A 48 -8.00 -6.60 0.16
N ASN A 49 -7.90 -6.95 -1.13
CA ASN A 49 -8.17 -8.33 -1.56
C ASN A 49 -6.96 -9.13 -2.11
N LEU A 50 -5.72 -8.71 -1.85
CA LEU A 50 -4.52 -9.42 -2.33
C LEU A 50 -3.36 -9.41 -1.30
N LEU A 51 -3.66 -9.71 -0.04
CA LEU A 51 -2.60 -9.87 0.96
C LEU A 51 -1.75 -11.09 0.64
N TYR A 52 -0.53 -10.87 0.15
CA TYR A 52 0.50 -11.90 0.16
C TYR A 52 1.12 -11.94 1.56
N GLU A 53 0.36 -12.43 2.54
CA GLU A 53 0.96 -12.85 3.82
C GLU A 53 1.87 -14.04 3.50
N THR A 54 3.17 -13.85 3.67
CA THR A 54 4.12 -14.97 3.60
C THR A 54 4.14 -15.60 5.00
N PRO A 55 3.85 -16.90 5.14
CA PRO A 55 3.94 -17.57 6.44
C PRO A 55 5.31 -17.32 7.07
N TRP A 56 5.33 -16.96 8.35
CA TRP A 56 6.57 -16.69 9.08
C TRP A 56 7.52 -17.90 9.07
N GLU A 57 6.98 -19.11 8.94
CA GLU A 57 7.68 -20.40 8.88
C GLU A 57 8.77 -20.50 7.79
N HIS A 58 8.73 -19.64 6.77
CA HIS A 58 9.72 -19.59 5.69
C HIS A 58 10.53 -18.29 5.63
N THR A 59 10.39 -17.44 6.65
CA THR A 59 11.17 -16.21 6.75
C THR A 59 12.55 -16.49 7.33
N LYS A 60 13.54 -15.88 6.71
CA LYS A 60 14.94 -15.95 7.11
C LYS A 60 15.08 -15.25 8.47
N ALA A 61 15.54 -15.97 9.51
CA ALA A 61 15.58 -15.48 10.90
C ALA A 61 16.44 -14.21 11.10
N ASP A 62 17.27 -13.88 10.12
CA ASP A 62 18.14 -12.70 10.04
C ASP A 62 17.40 -11.41 9.64
N LEU A 63 16.14 -11.49 9.21
CA LEU A 63 15.37 -10.32 8.74
C LEU A 63 14.56 -9.60 9.83
N GLY A 64 14.54 -10.12 11.06
CA GLY A 64 13.87 -9.49 12.21
C GLY A 64 14.85 -9.22 13.36
N LYS A 65 15.38 -8.00 13.43
CA LYS A 65 16.03 -7.44 14.62
C LYS A 65 15.42 -6.08 14.95
#